data_AF-A0A3B9V6S3-F1
#
_entry.id   AF-A0A3B9V6S3-F1
#
_cell.length_a   1.000
_cell.length_b   1.000
_cell.length_c   1.000
_cell.angle_alpha   90.00
_cell.angle_beta   90.00
_cell.angle_gamma   90.00
#
_symmetry.space_group_name_H-M   'P 1'
#
loop_
_entity.id
_entity.type
_entity.pdbx_description
1 polymer ?
#
loop_
_entity_poly.entity_id
_entity_poly.type
_entity_poly.pdbx_seq_one_letter_code
_entity_poly.pdbx_strand_id
1 'polypeptide(L)'
;ALSGLPVQRISTEVVRHVYQRTRGKITIIGVGGVFSADDAYEKITSGANLIELITSMIFEGPQVVGEINRGLVELLKKDGFSSIEAAVGSRNPLL
;
A
#
# COMPACT_ATOMS: atom_id res chain seq x y z
N ALA A 1 -17.49 -13.66 3.20
CA ALA A 1 -16.29 -12.92 2.74
C ALA A 1 -15.76 -12.09 3.90
N LEU A 2 -14.44 -11.98 4.08
CA LEU A 2 -13.80 -11.19 5.14
C LEU A 2 -13.11 -9.96 4.52
N SER A 3 -13.16 -8.81 5.18
CA SER A 3 -12.54 -7.56 4.73
C SER A 3 -12.00 -6.74 5.92
N GLY A 4 -11.36 -5.60 5.65
CA GLY A 4 -10.84 -4.71 6.68
C GLY A 4 -9.54 -5.19 7.35
N LEU A 5 -9.32 -4.74 8.59
CA LEU A 5 -8.10 -5.03 9.37
C LEU A 5 -7.74 -6.53 9.43
N PRO A 6 -8.68 -7.48 9.59
CA PRO A 6 -8.33 -8.91 9.65
C PRO A 6 -7.57 -9.45 8.43
N VAL A 7 -7.71 -8.84 7.25
CA VAL A 7 -7.02 -9.26 6.02
C VAL A 7 -5.79 -8.43 5.67
N GLN A 8 -5.44 -7.42 6.48
CA GLN A 8 -4.33 -6.50 6.20
C GLN A 8 -3.02 -7.25 5.93
N ARG A 9 -2.56 -8.05 6.91
CA ARG A 9 -1.29 -8.79 6.81
C ARG A 9 -1.26 -9.74 5.61
N ILE A 10 -2.31 -10.52 5.43
CA ILE A 10 -2.38 -11.54 4.36
C ILE A 10 -2.38 -10.87 3.00
N SER A 11 -3.15 -9.80 2.81
CA SER A 11 -3.21 -9.10 1.53
C SER A 11 -1.89 -8.38 1.20
N THR A 12 -1.17 -7.83 2.19
CA THR A 12 0.17 -7.27 1.96
C THR A 12 1.17 -8.36 1.55
N GLU A 13 1.09 -9.55 2.13
CA GLU A 13 1.94 -10.68 1.73
C GLU A 13 1.67 -11.13 0.29
N VAL A 14 0.41 -11.15 -0.12
CA VAL A 14 0.03 -11.43 -1.53
C VAL A 14 0.63 -10.39 -2.47
N VAL A 15 0.59 -9.10 -2.12
CA VAL A 15 1.26 -8.04 -2.90
C VAL A 15 2.76 -8.34 -3.03
N ARG A 16 3.45 -8.69 -1.93
CA ARG A 16 4.88 -9.04 -1.97
C ARG A 16 5.15 -10.19 -2.92
N HIS A 17 4.36 -11.25 -2.82
CA HIS A 17 4.49 -12.45 -3.64
C HIS A 17 4.31 -12.13 -5.13
N VAL A 18 3.25 -11.41 -5.49
CA VAL A 18 2.95 -11.07 -6.89
C VAL A 18 4.03 -10.15 -7.47
N TYR A 19 4.50 -9.17 -6.70
CA TYR A 19 5.58 -8.28 -7.13
C TYR A 19 6.86 -9.06 -7.47
N GLN A 20 7.28 -9.98 -6.61
CA GLN A 20 8.46 -10.83 -6.85
C GLN A 20 8.29 -11.70 -8.10
N ARG A 21 7.14 -12.36 -8.23
CA ARG A 21 6.84 -13.26 -9.37
C ARG A 21 6.81 -12.52 -10.70
N THR A 22 6.32 -11.30 -10.69
CA THR A 22 6.20 -10.46 -11.89
C THR A 22 7.44 -9.58 -12.11
N ARG A 23 8.41 -9.59 -11.19
CA ARG A 23 9.60 -8.74 -11.19
C ARG A 23 9.25 -7.25 -11.35
N GLY A 24 8.16 -6.82 -10.71
CA GLY A 24 7.65 -5.45 -10.79
C GLY A 24 7.15 -5.00 -12.17
N LYS A 25 6.95 -5.92 -13.14
CA LYS A 25 6.54 -5.58 -14.51
C LYS A 25 5.05 -5.39 -14.69
N ILE A 26 4.24 -5.79 -13.71
CA ILE A 26 2.78 -5.68 -13.75
C ILE A 26 2.34 -4.66 -12.71
N THR A 27 1.39 -3.81 -13.08
CA THR A 27 0.74 -2.89 -12.14
C THR A 27 -0.06 -3.66 -11.11
N ILE A 28 0.24 -3.46 -9.84
CA ILE A 28 -0.45 -4.11 -8.71
C ILE A 28 -1.30 -3.08 -7.98
N ILE A 29 -2.58 -3.39 -7.77
CA ILE A 29 -3.47 -2.63 -6.89
C ILE A 29 -3.50 -3.34 -5.53
N GLY A 30 -3.01 -2.67 -4.49
CA GLY A 30 -2.99 -3.15 -3.12
C GLY A 30 -4.34 -2.91 -2.45
N VAL A 31 -5.02 -4.00 -2.08
CA VAL A 31 -6.35 -3.95 -1.45
C VAL A 31 -6.34 -4.72 -0.14
N GLY A 32 -7.17 -4.29 0.81
CA GLY A 32 -7.45 -5.02 2.05
C GLY A 32 -6.72 -4.46 3.28
N GLY A 33 -7.51 -3.94 4.22
CA GLY A 33 -7.01 -3.52 5.53
C GLY A 33 -6.12 -2.27 5.51
N VAL A 34 -6.43 -1.27 4.69
CA VAL A 34 -5.72 0.02 4.69
C VAL A 34 -6.56 1.07 5.41
N PHE A 35 -6.12 1.49 6.59
CA PHE A 35 -6.78 2.47 7.45
C PHE A 35 -5.89 3.69 7.73
N SER A 36 -4.59 3.58 7.47
CA SER A 36 -3.61 4.64 7.70
C SER A 36 -2.65 4.82 6.52
N ALA A 37 -1.89 5.92 6.57
CA ALA A 37 -0.80 6.16 5.62
C ALA A 37 0.28 5.09 5.72
N ASP A 38 0.61 4.62 6.92
CA ASP A 38 1.58 3.53 7.14
C ASP A 38 1.12 2.22 6.49
N ASP A 39 -0.18 1.89 6.57
CA ASP A 39 -0.73 0.68 5.93
C ASP A 39 -0.62 0.76 4.40
N ALA A 40 -0.96 1.92 3.83
CA ALA A 40 -0.84 2.19 2.40
C ALA A 40 0.63 2.10 1.97
N TYR A 41 1.52 2.72 2.75
CA TYR A 41 2.95 2.76 2.49
C TYR A 41 3.58 1.38 2.60
N GLU A 42 3.14 0.54 3.54
CA GLU A 42 3.59 -0.85 3.63
C GLU A 42 3.25 -1.62 2.35
N LYS A 43 2.03 -1.46 1.82
CA LYS A 43 1.64 -2.11 0.55
C LYS A 43 2.43 -1.55 -0.64
N ILE A 44 2.63 -0.24 -0.72
CA ILE A 44 3.41 0.38 -1.79
C ILE A 44 4.85 -0.13 -1.78
N THR A 45 5.52 -0.02 -0.63
CA THR A 45 6.90 -0.50 -0.47
C THR A 45 7.05 -2.01 -0.60
N SER A 46 5.95 -2.76 -0.47
CA SER A 46 5.87 -4.19 -0.76
C SER A 46 5.69 -4.52 -2.26
N GLY A 47 5.28 -3.55 -3.07
CA GLY A 47 5.15 -3.70 -4.53
C GLY A 47 3.85 -3.19 -5.16
N ALA A 48 2.91 -2.64 -4.38
CA ALA A 48 1.69 -2.05 -4.94
C ALA A 48 1.99 -0.70 -5.62
N ASN A 49 1.39 -0.46 -6.78
CA ASN A 49 1.42 0.83 -7.47
C ASN A 49 0.26 1.74 -7.04
N LEU A 50 -0.89 1.14 -6.73
CA LEU A 50 -2.12 1.82 -6.37
C LEU A 50 -2.72 1.19 -5.10
N ILE A 51 -3.58 1.92 -4.41
CA ILE A 51 -4.31 1.45 -3.24
C ILE A 51 -5.82 1.57 -3.48
N GLU A 52 -6.56 0.53 -3.12
CA GLU A 52 -8.03 0.54 -3.12
C GLU A 52 -8.58 0.52 -1.70
N LEU A 53 -9.60 1.34 -1.46
CA LEU A 53 -10.22 1.51 -0.15
C LEU A 53 -11.72 1.23 -0.24
N ILE A 54 -12.23 0.43 0.71
CA ILE A 54 -13.66 0.24 0.91
C ILE A 54 -14.01 0.23 2.40
N THR A 55 -13.48 -0.72 3.16
CA THR A 55 -13.85 -0.90 4.57
C THR A 55 -13.49 0.34 5.40
N SER A 56 -12.31 0.91 5.21
CA SER A 56 -11.90 2.14 5.92
C SER A 56 -12.78 3.34 5.56
N MET A 57 -13.22 3.50 4.31
CA MET A 57 -14.15 4.58 3.97
C MET A 57 -15.51 4.43 4.67
N ILE A 58 -15.94 3.21 4.98
CA ILE A 58 -17.19 2.95 5.72
C ILE A 58 -17.03 3.31 7.21
N PHE A 59 -15.89 2.97 7.82
CA PHE A 59 -15.67 3.17 9.26
C PHE A 59 -15.09 4.54 9.61
N GLU A 60 -14.13 5.02 8.83
CA GLU A 60 -13.44 6.29 9.06
C GLU A 60 -14.08 7.44 8.28
N GLY A 61 -14.90 7.16 7.26
CA GLY A 61 -15.47 8.17 6.38
C GLY A 61 -14.57 8.54 5.18
N PRO A 62 -15.08 9.32 4.22
CA PRO A 62 -14.38 9.60 2.96
C PRO A 62 -13.10 10.44 3.12
N GLN A 63 -12.94 11.17 4.24
CA GLN A 63 -11.77 11.99 4.51
C GLN A 63 -10.47 11.19 4.66
N VAL A 64 -10.57 9.90 4.99
CA VAL A 64 -9.42 8.99 5.16
C VAL A 64 -8.50 8.98 3.93
N VAL A 65 -9.07 9.18 2.74
CA VAL A 65 -8.30 9.27 1.48
C VAL A 65 -7.32 10.44 1.52
N GLY A 66 -7.79 11.61 1.97
CA GLY A 66 -6.96 12.81 2.08
C GLY A 66 -5.92 12.71 3.20
N GLU A 67 -6.26 12.04 4.29
CA GLU A 67 -5.35 11.78 5.41
C GLU A 67 -4.22 10.84 5.00
N ILE A 68 -4.54 9.74 4.32
CA ILE A 68 -3.56 8.80 3.77
C ILE A 68 -2.62 9.51 2.80
N ASN A 69 -3.14 10.31 1.86
CA ASN A 69 -2.30 11.03 0.90
C ASN A 69 -1.34 12.02 1.57
N ARG A 70 -1.78 12.76 2.60
CA ARG A 70 -0.89 13.66 3.36
C ARG A 70 0.18 12.87 4.10
N GLY A 71 -0.19 11.77 4.77
CA GLY A 71 0.78 10.93 5.47
C GLY A 71 1.79 10.26 4.53
N LEU A 72 1.36 9.84 3.34
CA LEU A 72 2.26 9.28 2.32
C LEU A 72 3.34 10.27 1.89
N VAL A 73 3.00 11.55 1.70
CA VAL A 73 4.00 12.58 1.37
C VAL A 73 5.07 12.68 2.46
N GLU A 74 4.69 12.62 3.73
CA GLU A 74 5.63 12.70 4.85
C GLU A 74 6.49 11.43 4.98
N LEU A 75 5.90 10.25 4.78
CA LEU A 75 6.62 8.98 4.79
C LEU A 75 7.62 8.87 3.64
N LEU A 76 7.25 9.32 2.43
CA LEU A 76 8.13 9.37 1.26
C LEU A 76 9.34 10.28 1.52
N LYS A 77 9.11 11.49 2.03
CA LYS A 77 10.21 12.42 2.38
C LYS A 77 11.12 11.83 3.45
N LYS A 78 10.55 11.19 4.48
CA LYS A 78 11.29 10.56 5.57
C LYS A 78 12.24 9.48 5.07
N ASP A 79 11.81 8.69 4.10
CA ASP A 79 12.61 7.62 3.49
C ASP A 79 13.48 8.11 2.31
N GLY A 80 13.45 9.41 1.99
CA GLY A 80 14.29 10.02 0.95
C GLY A 80 13.80 9.80 -0.48
N PHE A 81 12.53 9.41 -0.67
CA PHE A 81 11.95 9.26 -2.00
C PHE A 81 11.45 10.60 -2.55
N SER A 82 11.73 10.86 -3.83
CA SER A 82 11.25 12.05 -4.56
C SER A 82 9.88 11.85 -5.24
N SER A 83 9.41 10.60 -5.30
CA SER A 83 8.16 10.21 -5.96
C SER A 83 7.60 8.93 -5.35
N ILE A 84 6.30 8.67 -5.52
CA ILE A 84 5.67 7.45 -5.01
C ILE A 84 6.14 6.22 -5.81
N GLU A 85 6.44 6.39 -7.10
CA GLU A 85 6.96 5.36 -7.99
C GLU A 85 8.30 4.82 -7.50
N ALA A 86 9.17 5.69 -6.98
CA ALA A 86 10.47 5.30 -6.43
C ALA A 86 10.34 4.42 -5.16
N ALA A 87 9.21 4.51 -4.46
CA ALA A 87 8.96 3.71 -3.27
C ALA A 87 8.39 2.32 -3.59
N VAL A 88 7.83 2.09 -4.78
CA VAL A 88 7.18 0.82 -5.15
C VAL A 88 8.17 -0.33 -5.04
N GLY A 89 7.86 -1.31 -4.19
CA GLY A 89 8.69 -2.50 -3.99
C GLY A 89 10.05 -2.23 -3.33
N SER A 90 10.32 -1.02 -2.84
CA SER A 90 11.61 -0.63 -2.24
C SER A 90 11.99 -1.44 -1.00
N ARG A 91 11.02 -2.07 -0.31
CA ARG A 91 11.22 -2.99 0.82
C ARG A 91 10.99 -4.46 0.45
N ASN A 92 10.93 -4.76 -0.85
CA ASN A 92 10.74 -6.10 -1.38
C ASN A 92 11.75 -6.38 -2.53
N PRO A 93 13.04 -6.57 -2.19
CA PRO A 93 14.08 -6.74 -3.19
C PRO A 93 13.82 -7.97 -4.08
N LEU A 94 14.02 -7.79 -5.38
CA LEU A 94 13.96 -8.87 -6.36
C LEU A 94 15.24 -9.70 -6.24
N LEU A 95 15.13 -10.91 -5.68
CA LEU A 95 16.20 -11.91 -5.71
C LEU A 95 16.40 -12.49 -7.12
#